data_AF-A0A4V2RXZ9-F1
#
_entry.id   AF-A0A4V2RXZ9-F1
#
_cell.length_a   1.000
_cell.length_b   1.000
_cell.length_c   1.000
_cell.angle_alpha   90.00
_cell.angle_beta   90.00
_cell.angle_gamma   90.00
#
_symmetry.space_group_name_H-M   'P 1'
#
loop_
_entity.id
_entity.type
_entity.pdbx_description
1 polymer ?
#
loop_
_entity_poly.entity_id
_entity_poly.type
_entity_poly.pdbx_seq_one_letter_code
_entity_poly.pdbx_strand_id
1 'polypeptide(L)' 'MGLPQSIRNAAEPWTAKELSKLKELAADNLPPAVIGMRLGRPEPAILSKAVQVGITLTPLNRPPYGA' A
#
# COMPACT_ATOMS: atom_id res chain seq x y z
N MET A 1 12.81 21.27 4.86
CA MET A 1 12.71 19.85 5.23
C MET A 1 11.26 19.57 5.62
N GLY A 2 10.43 19.18 4.66
CA GLY A 2 8.98 19.03 4.87
C GLY A 2 8.63 17.58 5.17
N LEU A 3 8.21 17.29 6.39
CA LEU A 3 7.67 15.99 6.79
C LEU A 3 6.36 15.79 6.00
N PRO A 4 6.20 14.76 5.15
CA PRO A 4 4.95 14.57 4.43
C PRO A 4 3.84 14.25 5.42
N GLN A 5 2.89 15.18 5.46
CA GLN A 5 1.67 15.17 6.26
C GLN A 5 0.76 14.03 5.75
N SER A 6 1.00 12.80 6.19
CA SER A 6 0.18 11.62 5.86
C SER A 6 -0.11 10.76 7.09
N ILE A 7 -0.53 11.39 8.19
CA ILE A 7 -0.99 10.69 9.41
C ILE A 7 -2.37 11.19 9.86
N ARG A 8 -3.17 11.78 8.95
CA ARG A 8 -4.52 12.25 9.29
C ARG A 8 -5.64 11.24 9.02
N ASN A 9 -5.35 10.16 8.29
CA ASN A 9 -6.29 9.05 8.08
C ASN A 9 -5.74 7.67 8.51
N ALA A 10 -4.62 7.63 9.25
CA ALA A 10 -4.03 6.40 9.79
C ALA A 10 -4.79 5.83 11.01
N ALA A 11 -6.05 6.23 11.21
CA ALA A 11 -6.82 5.95 12.42
C ALA A 11 -7.78 4.74 12.28
N GLU A 12 -7.85 4.11 11.10
CA GLU A 12 -8.53 2.81 11.01
C GLU A 12 -7.55 1.67 11.31
N PRO A 13 -7.87 0.81 12.28
CA PRO A 13 -7.03 -0.33 12.62
C PRO A 13 -6.98 -1.29 11.43
N TRP A 14 -5.77 -1.54 10.94
CA TRP A 14 -5.55 -2.62 9.97
C TRP A 14 -5.96 -3.94 10.60
N THR A 15 -6.92 -4.62 10.00
CA THR A 15 -7.27 -5.95 10.49
C THR A 15 -6.17 -6.95 10.17
N ALA A 16 -6.02 -7.97 11.01
CA ALA A 16 -5.09 -9.07 10.76
C ALA A 16 -5.33 -9.75 9.40
N LYS A 17 -6.59 -9.72 8.92
CA LYS A 17 -6.97 -10.19 7.58
C LYS A 17 -6.37 -9.31 6.48
N GLU A 18 -6.50 -7.98 6.57
CA GLU A 18 -5.88 -7.05 5.61
C GLU A 18 -4.36 -7.20 5.59
N LEU A 19 -3.72 -7.39 6.75
CA LEU A 19 -2.27 -7.60 6.84
C LEU A 19 -1.81 -8.90 6.19
N SER A 20 -2.55 -9.99 6.43
CA SER A 20 -2.27 -11.28 5.81
C SER A 20 -2.42 -11.21 4.29
N LYS A 21 -3.51 -10.58 3.84
CA LYS A 21 -3.78 -10.36 2.41
C LYS A 21 -2.70 -9.49 1.77
N LEU A 22 -2.31 -8.40 2.42
CA LEU A 22 -1.26 -7.51 1.93
C LEU A 22 0.07 -8.26 1.78
N LYS A 23 0.41 -9.14 2.73
CA LYS A 23 1.61 -9.99 2.66
C LYS A 23 1.54 -11.03 1.54
N GLU A 24 0.40 -11.70 1.35
CA GLU A 24 0.18 -12.64 0.25
C GLU A 24 0.28 -11.95 -1.12
N LEU A 25 -0.41 -10.82 -1.27
CA LEU A 25 -0.42 -10.07 -2.53
C LEU A 25 0.95 -9.45 -2.84
N ALA A 26 1.69 -9.04 -1.80
CA ALA A 26 3.06 -8.60 -1.95
C ALA A 26 4.00 -9.74 -2.38
N ALA A 27 3.81 -10.95 -1.85
CA ALA A 27 4.57 -12.12 -2.27
C ALA A 27 4.27 -12.50 -3.73
N ASP A 28 3.03 -12.26 -4.19
CA ASP A 28 2.61 -12.41 -5.58
C ASP A 28 3.13 -11.28 -6.50
N ASN A 29 3.97 -10.36 -5.98
CA ASN A 29 4.51 -9.20 -6.71
C ASN A 29 3.42 -8.28 -7.29
N LEU A 30 2.26 -8.20 -6.62
CA LEU A 30 1.16 -7.36 -7.08
C LEU A 30 1.41 -5.88 -6.79
N PRO A 31 0.99 -4.99 -7.70
CA PRO A 31 1.15 -3.56 -7.50
C PRO A 31 0.26 -3.06 -6.35
N PRO A 32 0.72 -2.05 -5.58
CA PRO A 32 -0.04 -1.45 -4.48
C PRO A 32 -1.43 -0.95 -4.91
N ALA A 33 -1.58 -0.51 -6.17
CA ALA A 33 -2.86 -0.19 -6.82
C ALA A 33 -3.88 -1.32 -6.71
N VAL A 34 -3.50 -2.51 -7.16
CA VAL A 34 -4.40 -3.68 -7.19
C VAL A 34 -4.69 -4.15 -5.78
N ILE A 35 -3.70 -4.09 -4.87
CA ILE A 35 -3.89 -4.40 -3.45
C ILE A 35 -4.90 -3.43 -2.81
N GLY A 36 -4.76 -2.13 -3.08
CA GLY A 36 -5.68 -1.10 -2.64
C GLY A 36 -7.10 -1.34 -3.15
N MET A 37 -7.25 -1.67 -4.43
CA MET A 37 -8.54 -2.02 -5.03
C MET A 37 -9.18 -3.26 -4.38
N ARG A 38 -8.39 -4.29 -4.04
CA ARG A 38 -8.88 -5.51 -3.38
C ARG A 38 -9.27 -5.28 -1.92
N LEU A 39 -8.54 -4.41 -1.22
CA LEU A 39 -8.77 -4.09 0.19
C LEU A 39 -9.74 -2.91 0.39
N GLY A 40 -10.11 -2.20 -0.68
CA GLY A 40 -10.87 -0.95 -0.58
C GLY A 40 -10.10 0.17 0.11
N ARG A 41 -8.77 0.12 0.10
CA ARG A 41 -7.87 1.06 0.76
C ARG A 41 -7.12 1.90 -0.27
N PRO A 42 -6.84 3.18 -0.01
CA PRO A 42 -6.06 3.99 -0.92
C PRO A 42 -4.61 3.48 -1.00
N GLU A 43 -4.03 3.47 -2.21
CA GLU A 43 -2.62 3.13 -2.46
C GLU A 43 -1.62 3.75 -1.49
N PRO A 44 -1.69 5.06 -1.16
CA PRO A 44 -0.76 5.65 -0.19
C PRO A 44 -0.84 5.01 1.20
N ALA A 45 -2.01 4.50 1.62
CA ALA A 45 -2.15 3.79 2.89
C ALA A 45 -1.52 2.38 2.82
N ILE A 46 -1.71 1.66 1.70
CA ILE A 46 -1.05 0.37 1.45
C ILE A 46 0.48 0.52 1.47
N LEU A 47 1.02 1.50 0.75
CA LEU A 47 2.45 1.79 0.69
C LEU A 47 3.01 2.13 2.07
N SER A 48 2.37 3.06 2.78
CA SER A 48 2.78 3.45 4.13
C SER A 48 2.74 2.28 5.10
N LYS A 49 1.75 1.38 4.98
CA LYS A 49 1.67 0.20 5.82
C LYS A 49 2.74 -0.82 5.48
N ALA A 50 2.95 -1.10 4.19
CA ALA A 50 3.94 -2.04 3.71
C ALA A 50 5.36 -1.66 4.18
N VAL A 51 5.72 -0.38 4.06
CA VAL A 51 7.00 0.14 4.58
C VAL A 51 7.10 -0.05 6.09
N GLN A 52 6.03 0.24 6.85
CA GLN A 52 6.01 0.04 8.31
C GLN A 52 6.17 -1.42 8.74
N VAL A 53 5.62 -2.37 7.96
CA VAL A 53 5.72 -3.81 8.26
C VAL A 53 6.89 -4.50 7.57
N GLY A 54 7.74 -3.75 6.85
CA GLY A 54 8.90 -4.28 6.14
C GLY A 54 8.57 -5.12 4.91
N ILE A 55 7.38 -4.93 4.32
CA ILE A 55 6.98 -5.58 3.09
C ILE A 55 7.44 -4.73 1.90
N THR A 56 8.30 -5.29 1.08
CA THR A 56 8.75 -4.67 -0.17
C THR A 56 7.65 -4.79 -1.22
N LEU A 57 6.81 -3.77 -1.32
CA LEU A 57 5.94 -3.59 -2.48
C LEU A 57 6.73 -2.86 -3.55
N THR A 58 7.16 -3.55 -4.59
CA THR A 58 7.64 -2.87 -5.79
C THR A 58 6.45 -2.27 -6.51
N PRO A 59 6.31 -0.94 -6.59
CA PRO A 59 5.38 -0.37 -7.54
C PRO A 59 5.89 -0.77 -8.93
N LEU A 60 5.13 -1.62 -9.63
CA LEU A 60 5.21 -1.64 -11.09
C LEU A 60 4.68 -0.29 -11.56
N ASN A 61 5.56 0.70 -11.50
CA ASN A 61 5.38 2.06 -11.94
C ASN A 61 5.18 2.03 -13.47
N ARG A 62 3.96 1.74 -13.91
CA ARG A 62 3.53 2.13 -15.24
C ARG A 62 2.72 3.42 -15.04
N PRO A 63 3.34 4.61 -15.15
CA PRO A 63 2.58 5.85 -15.13
C PRO A 63 1.49 5.80 -16.22
N PRO A 64 0.26 6.26 -15.92
CA PRO A 64 -0.88 6.14 -16.84
C PRO A 64 -0.79 7.06 -18.06
N TYR A 65 0.13 8.02 -18.08
CA TYR A 65 0.41 8.85 -19.24
C TYR A 65 1.84 8.56 -19.71
N GLY A 66 1.95 7.91 -20.86
CA GLY A 66 3.20 7.80 -21.59
C GLY A 66 3.77 9.18 -21.91
N ALA A 67 5.10 9.26 -21.95
CA ALA A 67 5.81 10.37 -22.57
C ALA A 67 5.50 10.43 -24.08
#